data_AF-A0AAW1MSN3-F1
#
_entry.id   AF-A0AAW1MSN3-F1
#
_cell.length_a   1.000
_cell.length_b   1.000
_cell.length_c   1.000
_cell.angle_alpha   90.00
_cell.angle_beta   90.00
_cell.angle_gamma   90.00
#
_symmetry.space_group_name_H-M   'P 1'
#
loop_
_entity.id
_entity.type
_entity.pdbx_description
1 polymer ?
#
loop_
_entity_poly.entity_id
_entity_poly.type
_entity_poly.pdbx_seq_one_letter_code
_entity_poly.pdbx_strand_id
1 'polypeptide(L)'
;MEGVEDNDDGNYEEGIEEDEVLIDDEFNDEEFLDDGDYFEDEYVTENAEVYAGDGAEGGGILLAGTWWDKEALTIAESVTESFDGDLGMYAFRTLVNATIQVRIEKLSTKSGSPSMSDIEAFSTAYRTRLDEAELAKTIPENISLEVSSPGVERVIRVPQDFDRFKERPMYVKYITEVADAGMSTETDGIFRLVSFDLETNSCTWGLADVRINREKAGKGRPMSKKQREWRLTTPFDSIRLVRIYSEL
;
A
#
# COMPACT_ATOMS: atom_id res chain seq x y z
N MET A 1 35.53 -16.48 52.05
CA MET A 1 36.86 -16.34 52.70
C MET A 1 37.87 -16.44 51.57
N GLU A 2 38.15 -15.31 50.92
CA GLU A 2 39.19 -14.32 51.32
C GLU A 2 40.57 -14.90 50.94
N GLY A 3 41.42 -14.27 50.12
CA GLY A 3 41.71 -12.83 50.00
C GLY A 3 42.71 -12.43 51.10
N VAL A 4 43.81 -11.69 50.88
CA VAL A 4 44.39 -10.94 49.74
C VAL A 4 45.95 -11.03 49.92
N GLU A 5 46.82 -10.82 48.93
CA GLU A 5 47.75 -9.66 48.75
C GLU A 5 48.92 -10.20 47.89
N ASP A 6 49.14 -9.68 46.68
CA ASP A 6 49.96 -8.50 46.32
C ASP A 6 51.47 -8.76 46.25
N ASN A 7 52.11 -8.31 45.16
CA ASN A 7 53.46 -7.74 45.18
C ASN A 7 53.67 -6.84 43.94
N ASP A 8 54.38 -5.76 44.21
CA ASP A 8 54.71 -4.61 43.36
C ASP A 8 55.95 -4.89 42.47
N ASP A 9 56.07 -4.16 41.36
CA ASP A 9 57.31 -3.95 40.59
C ASP A 9 57.05 -2.84 39.57
N GLY A 10 57.83 -1.75 39.59
CA GLY A 10 57.58 -0.59 38.74
C GLY A 10 58.81 0.04 38.09
N ASN A 11 58.53 1.02 37.21
CA ASN A 11 59.38 2.19 36.90
C ASN A 11 60.70 1.91 36.07
N TYR A 12 61.32 2.80 35.28
CA TYR A 12 61.29 4.27 35.05
C TYR A 12 61.60 4.65 33.57
N GLU A 13 61.61 5.98 33.30
CA GLU A 13 62.45 6.75 32.32
C GLU A 13 62.11 6.66 30.80
N GLU A 14 62.12 7.70 29.95
CA GLU A 14 62.34 9.19 29.95
C GLU A 14 61.28 9.87 29.02
N GLY A 15 61.10 11.19 28.79
CA GLY A 15 61.70 12.46 29.28
C GLY A 15 61.35 13.68 28.36
N ILE A 16 61.98 14.85 28.60
CA ILE A 16 62.08 16.09 27.76
C ILE A 16 60.86 17.05 27.65
N GLU A 17 60.87 18.01 28.59
CA GLU A 17 60.82 19.49 28.45
C GLU A 17 59.78 20.24 27.58
N GLU A 18 59.05 21.09 28.33
CA GLU A 18 58.39 22.38 28.05
C GLU A 18 58.65 23.14 26.74
N ASP A 19 57.56 23.67 26.15
CA ASP A 19 57.55 25.03 25.58
C ASP A 19 56.10 25.60 25.62
N GLU A 20 55.89 26.75 26.27
CA GLU A 20 54.60 27.45 26.27
C GLU A 20 54.36 28.13 24.92
N VAL A 21 53.39 27.65 24.14
CA VAL A 21 52.91 28.35 22.94
C VAL A 21 51.50 28.87 23.20
N LEU A 22 51.41 30.19 23.40
CA LEU A 22 50.17 30.96 23.40
C LEU A 22 49.46 30.76 22.04
N ILE A 23 48.24 30.23 22.06
CA ILE A 23 47.36 30.19 20.88
C ILE A 23 46.21 31.17 21.11
N ASP A 24 46.06 32.09 20.17
CA ASP A 24 45.17 33.25 20.19
C ASP A 24 43.68 32.86 20.23
N ASP A 25 42.89 33.69 20.94
CA ASP A 25 41.41 33.64 20.93
C ASP A 25 40.86 34.23 19.60
N GLU A 26 40.91 33.49 18.48
CA GLU A 26 40.03 33.79 17.33
C GLU A 26 39.83 32.62 16.36
N PHE A 27 38.88 31.72 16.63
CA PHE A 27 38.30 30.82 15.62
C PHE A 27 36.77 30.73 15.72
N ASN A 28 36.15 31.73 15.08
CA ASN A 28 34.84 31.76 14.42
C ASN A 28 33.81 30.67 14.80
N ASP A 29 32.71 31.10 15.44
CA ASP A 29 31.46 30.35 15.54
C ASP A 29 30.85 30.13 14.14
N GLU A 30 31.17 29.02 13.48
CA GLU A 30 30.38 28.52 12.34
C GLU A 30 29.88 27.10 12.62
N GLU A 31 28.55 27.04 12.75
CA GLU A 31 27.65 25.93 13.02
C GLU A 31 28.21 24.51 12.81
N PHE A 32 28.07 23.69 13.87
CA PHE A 32 27.91 22.25 13.71
C PHE A 32 26.79 22.00 12.71
N LEU A 33 27.15 21.61 11.48
CA LEU A 33 26.26 20.86 10.63
C LEU A 33 26.05 19.51 11.31
N ASP A 34 25.01 19.46 12.14
CA ASP A 34 24.31 18.24 12.49
C ASP A 34 23.81 17.65 11.16
N ASP A 35 24.67 16.86 10.53
CA ASP A 35 24.34 16.01 9.37
C ASP A 35 23.46 14.87 9.88
N GLY A 36 22.30 15.27 10.40
CA GLY A 36 21.13 14.46 10.61
C GLY A 36 20.61 14.09 9.24
N ASP A 37 21.37 13.21 8.59
CA ASP A 37 20.89 12.33 7.54
C ASP A 37 19.85 11.43 8.23
N TYR A 38 18.66 12.00 8.40
CA TYR A 38 17.43 11.31 8.74
C TYR A 38 17.15 10.41 7.54
N PHE A 39 17.86 9.28 7.51
CA PHE A 39 17.35 8.02 7.01
C PHE A 39 16.04 7.75 7.76
N GLU A 40 14.99 8.41 7.28
CA GLU A 40 13.66 7.82 7.26
C GLU A 40 13.78 6.59 6.35
N ASP A 41 14.38 5.53 6.92
CA ASP A 41 14.13 4.16 6.50
C ASP A 41 12.65 4.11 6.18
N GLU A 42 12.31 3.89 4.91
CA GLU A 42 10.95 3.69 4.46
C GLU A 42 10.50 2.30 4.95
N TYR A 43 10.40 2.16 6.28
CA TYR A 43 9.64 1.13 6.95
C TYR A 43 8.26 1.23 6.35
N VAL A 44 7.99 0.35 5.38
CA VAL A 44 6.66 0.06 4.86
C VAL A 44 5.79 -0.09 6.08
N THR A 45 5.04 0.97 6.40
CA THR A 45 4.41 1.05 7.70
C THR A 45 3.34 -0.04 7.66
N GLU A 46 3.49 -1.10 8.48
CA GLU A 46 2.56 -2.24 8.48
C GLU A 46 1.12 -1.82 8.84
N ASN A 47 0.94 -0.54 9.18
CA ASN A 47 -0.31 0.13 9.51
C ASN A 47 -0.57 1.39 8.63
N ALA A 48 -0.02 1.46 7.41
CA ALA A 48 -0.38 2.49 6.43
C ALA A 48 -1.87 2.37 6.07
N GLU A 49 -2.63 3.48 6.10
CA GLU A 49 -4.05 3.44 5.76
C GLU A 49 -4.25 3.11 4.27
N VAL A 50 -5.02 2.06 3.98
CA VAL A 50 -5.37 1.67 2.60
C VAL A 50 -6.34 2.68 2.00
N TYR A 51 -5.95 3.32 0.90
CA TYR A 51 -6.77 4.22 0.09
C TYR A 51 -6.71 3.82 -1.39
N ALA A 52 -7.77 4.09 -2.15
CA ALA A 52 -7.82 3.72 -3.56
C ALA A 52 -6.71 4.44 -4.37
N GLY A 53 -5.88 3.68 -5.08
CA GLY A 53 -4.76 4.22 -5.86
C GLY A 53 -3.38 4.23 -5.18
N ASP A 54 -3.23 3.59 -4.01
CA ASP A 54 -1.96 3.50 -3.26
C ASP A 54 -0.83 2.67 -3.93
N GLY A 55 -1.08 2.04 -5.09
CA GLY A 55 -0.12 1.15 -5.75
C GLY A 55 0.13 -0.19 -5.03
N ALA A 56 -0.63 -0.48 -3.98
CA ALA A 56 -0.52 -1.65 -3.12
C ALA A 56 -1.89 -2.33 -2.94
N GLU A 57 -2.50 -2.28 -1.74
CA GLU A 57 -3.80 -2.93 -1.48
C GLU A 57 -4.98 -2.16 -2.08
N GLY A 58 -4.85 -0.84 -2.16
CA GLY A 58 -5.75 0.08 -2.85
C GLY A 58 -5.73 0.02 -4.38
N GLY A 59 -4.79 -0.72 -4.96
CA GLY A 59 -4.63 -0.85 -6.41
C GLY A 59 -4.07 0.41 -7.06
N GLY A 60 -4.07 0.44 -8.40
CA GLY A 60 -3.57 1.58 -9.17
C GLY A 60 -2.05 1.59 -9.34
N ILE A 61 -1.49 2.74 -9.74
CA ILE A 61 -0.09 2.88 -10.15
C ILE A 61 0.56 3.95 -9.28
N LEU A 62 1.62 3.59 -8.55
CA LEU A 62 2.43 4.51 -7.76
C LEU A 62 3.90 4.43 -8.22
N LEU A 63 4.38 5.50 -8.85
CA LEU A 63 5.78 5.59 -9.27
C LEU A 63 6.60 6.34 -8.21
N ALA A 64 7.84 5.93 -7.96
CA ALA A 64 8.73 6.55 -6.98
C ALA A 64 9.34 7.89 -7.47
N GLY A 65 9.12 8.23 -8.74
CA GLY A 65 9.67 9.42 -9.38
C GLY A 65 11.10 9.22 -9.89
N THR A 66 11.56 7.98 -10.01
CA THR A 66 12.87 7.67 -10.58
C THR A 66 12.89 7.91 -12.09
N TRP A 67 14.09 7.91 -12.67
CA TRP A 67 14.27 8.04 -14.12
C TRP A 67 13.79 6.82 -14.92
N TRP A 68 13.62 5.65 -14.28
CA TRP A 68 13.32 4.37 -14.92
C TRP A 68 11.88 3.87 -14.72
N ASP A 69 11.15 4.39 -13.74
CA ASP A 69 9.82 3.88 -13.33
C ASP A 69 8.82 3.75 -14.49
N LYS A 70 8.84 4.72 -15.42
CA LYS A 70 7.93 4.77 -16.57
C LYS A 70 8.25 3.72 -17.63
N GLU A 71 9.52 3.39 -17.81
CA GLU A 71 9.96 2.33 -18.72
C GLU A 71 9.53 0.97 -18.16
N ALA A 72 9.78 0.74 -16.87
CA ALA A 72 9.30 -0.45 -16.16
C ALA A 72 7.78 -0.62 -16.25
N LEU A 73 7.00 0.45 -16.02
CA LEU A 73 5.54 0.43 -16.19
C LEU A 73 5.13 0.07 -17.62
N THR A 74 5.74 0.69 -18.63
CA THR A 74 5.45 0.44 -20.06
C THR A 74 5.74 -1.03 -20.42
N ILE A 75 6.81 -1.61 -19.86
CA ILE A 75 7.12 -3.03 -20.02
C ILE A 75 6.06 -3.91 -19.33
N ALA A 76 5.64 -3.58 -18.11
CA ALA A 76 4.60 -4.33 -17.40
C ALA A 76 3.23 -4.30 -18.12
N GLU A 77 2.88 -3.16 -18.73
CA GLU A 77 1.71 -3.02 -19.59
C GLU A 77 1.83 -3.92 -20.83
N SER A 78 2.95 -3.86 -21.57
CA SER A 78 3.22 -4.74 -22.73
C SER A 78 3.21 -6.24 -22.37
N VAL A 79 3.68 -6.61 -21.18
CA VAL A 79 3.62 -7.99 -20.67
C VAL A 79 2.18 -8.38 -20.36
N THR A 80 1.39 -7.48 -19.74
CA THR A 80 -0.03 -7.72 -19.45
C THR A 80 -0.83 -7.95 -20.73
N GLU A 81 -0.59 -7.17 -21.79
CA GLU A 81 -1.20 -7.35 -23.11
C GLU A 81 -0.93 -8.73 -23.72
N SER A 82 0.22 -9.34 -23.42
CA SER A 82 0.59 -10.67 -23.95
C SER A 82 -0.23 -11.85 -23.38
N PHE A 83 -1.07 -11.61 -22.37
CA PHE A 83 -1.99 -12.60 -21.78
C PHE A 83 -3.41 -12.55 -22.36
N ASP A 84 -3.61 -11.96 -23.54
CA ASP A 84 -4.89 -11.89 -24.27
C ASP A 84 -6.09 -11.36 -23.42
N GLY A 85 -5.81 -10.53 -22.41
CA GLY A 85 -6.80 -10.00 -21.47
C GLY A 85 -7.32 -11.00 -20.41
N ASP A 86 -6.72 -12.19 -20.28
CA ASP A 86 -7.02 -13.09 -19.16
C ASP A 86 -6.42 -12.57 -17.83
N LEU A 87 -5.24 -11.96 -17.90
CA LEU A 87 -4.60 -11.26 -16.78
C LEU A 87 -4.69 -9.74 -16.97
N GLY A 88 -4.80 -9.03 -15.84
CA GLY A 88 -4.76 -7.57 -15.75
C GLY A 88 -3.89 -7.13 -14.58
N MET A 89 -3.37 -5.91 -14.66
CA MET A 89 -2.62 -5.28 -13.59
C MET A 89 -3.59 -4.59 -12.61
N TYR A 90 -3.64 -5.08 -11.37
CA TYR A 90 -4.47 -4.49 -10.31
C TYR A 90 -3.71 -3.37 -9.58
N ALA A 91 -2.43 -3.62 -9.26
CA ALA A 91 -1.54 -2.62 -8.68
C ALA A 91 -0.15 -2.71 -9.29
N PHE A 92 0.53 -1.56 -9.38
CA PHE A 92 1.93 -1.44 -9.76
C PHE A 92 2.59 -0.39 -8.86
N ARG A 93 3.72 -0.75 -8.25
CA ARG A 93 4.58 0.25 -7.61
C ARG A 93 6.06 -0.01 -7.85
N THR A 94 6.80 1.07 -7.95
CA THR A 94 8.26 1.12 -7.96
C THR A 94 8.74 1.77 -6.68
N LEU A 95 9.87 1.31 -6.14
CA LEU A 95 10.48 1.87 -4.94
C LEU A 95 11.88 2.40 -5.27
N VAL A 96 12.36 3.38 -4.49
CA VAL A 96 13.66 4.03 -4.69
C VAL A 96 14.85 3.05 -4.62
N ASN A 97 14.68 1.92 -3.95
CA ASN A 97 15.68 0.85 -3.79
C ASN A 97 15.76 -0.13 -4.98
N ALA A 98 15.35 0.29 -6.18
CA ALA A 98 15.29 -0.54 -7.39
C ALA A 98 14.36 -1.79 -7.27
N THR A 99 13.32 -1.72 -6.46
CA THR A 99 12.29 -2.77 -6.37
C THR A 99 11.04 -2.40 -7.17
N ILE A 100 10.51 -3.38 -7.91
CA ILE A 100 9.21 -3.33 -8.58
C ILE A 100 8.28 -4.33 -7.88
N GLN A 101 7.08 -3.88 -7.54
CA GLN A 101 6.03 -4.75 -7.03
C GLN A 101 4.78 -4.66 -7.90
N VAL A 102 4.30 -5.81 -8.37
CA VAL A 102 3.11 -5.92 -9.23
C VAL A 102 2.08 -6.84 -8.56
N ARG A 103 0.83 -6.38 -8.51
CA ARG A 103 -0.32 -7.23 -8.16
C ARG A 103 -1.13 -7.49 -9.41
N ILE A 104 -1.21 -8.75 -9.83
CA ILE A 104 -1.94 -9.18 -11.03
C ILE A 104 -3.27 -9.83 -10.65
N GLU A 105 -4.29 -9.67 -11.50
CA GLU A 105 -5.60 -10.24 -11.32
C GLU A 105 -6.08 -11.02 -12.55
N LYS A 106 -6.88 -12.06 -12.35
CA LYS A 106 -7.41 -12.90 -13.43
C LYS A 106 -8.80 -12.43 -13.86
N LEU A 107 -8.86 -11.63 -14.91
CA LEU A 107 -10.06 -10.92 -15.38
C LEU A 107 -11.19 -11.86 -15.81
N SER A 108 -10.85 -13.04 -16.34
CA SER A 108 -11.83 -14.09 -16.68
C SER A 108 -12.60 -14.68 -15.49
N THR A 109 -12.16 -14.41 -14.25
CA THR A 109 -12.77 -14.97 -13.03
C THR A 109 -13.52 -13.94 -12.20
N LYS A 110 -14.63 -14.36 -11.57
CA LYS A 110 -15.43 -13.51 -10.66
C LYS A 110 -14.69 -13.10 -9.39
N SER A 111 -13.79 -13.94 -8.87
CA SER A 111 -12.95 -13.61 -7.72
C SER A 111 -11.79 -12.70 -8.08
N GLY A 112 -11.32 -12.75 -9.33
CA GLY A 112 -10.13 -12.04 -9.79
C GLY A 112 -8.84 -12.53 -9.17
N SER A 113 -8.81 -13.74 -8.62
CA SER A 113 -7.58 -14.32 -8.08
C SER A 113 -6.82 -15.06 -9.18
N PRO A 114 -5.55 -14.70 -9.47
CA PRO A 114 -4.68 -15.52 -10.29
C PRO A 114 -4.35 -16.83 -9.58
N SER A 115 -4.00 -17.86 -10.36
CA SER A 115 -3.35 -19.07 -9.84
C SER A 115 -1.84 -18.86 -9.66
N MET A 116 -1.17 -19.77 -8.96
CA MET A 116 0.29 -19.73 -8.85
C MET A 116 0.98 -19.79 -10.23
N SER A 117 0.44 -20.61 -11.14
CA SER A 117 0.95 -20.70 -12.52
C SER A 117 0.78 -19.41 -13.32
N ASP A 118 -0.26 -18.61 -13.04
CA ASP A 118 -0.46 -17.30 -13.67
C ASP A 118 0.60 -16.30 -13.17
N ILE A 119 0.90 -16.33 -11.86
CA ILE A 119 1.94 -15.50 -11.22
C ILE A 119 3.33 -15.87 -11.74
N GLU A 120 3.66 -17.16 -11.81
CA GLU A 120 4.93 -17.67 -12.34
C GLU A 120 5.12 -17.29 -13.82
N ALA A 121 4.07 -17.43 -14.65
CA ALA A 121 4.11 -17.05 -16.06
C ALA A 121 4.31 -15.54 -16.24
N PHE A 122 3.57 -14.70 -15.50
CA PHE A 122 3.72 -13.24 -15.56
C PHE A 122 5.10 -12.80 -15.08
N SER A 123 5.57 -13.33 -13.94
CA SER A 123 6.88 -13.02 -13.38
C SER A 123 8.02 -13.36 -14.35
N THR A 124 7.97 -14.55 -14.98
CA THR A 124 8.96 -14.98 -15.98
C THR A 124 8.96 -14.07 -17.21
N ALA A 125 7.78 -13.77 -17.76
CA ALA A 125 7.64 -12.90 -18.93
C ALA A 125 8.11 -11.47 -18.65
N TYR A 126 7.78 -10.94 -17.47
CA TYR A 126 8.19 -9.59 -17.08
C TYR A 126 9.69 -9.51 -16.80
N ARG A 127 10.27 -10.44 -16.04
CA ARG A 127 11.72 -10.46 -15.79
C ARG A 127 12.52 -10.56 -17.09
N THR A 128 12.07 -11.37 -18.06
CA THR A 128 12.73 -11.48 -19.38
C THR A 128 12.81 -10.12 -20.09
N ARG A 129 11.73 -9.32 -20.07
CA ARG A 129 11.74 -7.99 -20.67
C ARG A 129 12.52 -6.95 -19.85
N LEU A 130 12.58 -7.11 -18.52
CA LEU A 130 13.44 -6.30 -17.67
C LEU A 130 14.92 -6.60 -17.93
N ASP A 131 15.31 -7.87 -18.12
CA ASP A 131 16.69 -8.26 -18.49
C ASP A 131 17.13 -7.60 -19.82
N GLU A 132 16.22 -7.52 -20.81
CA GLU A 132 16.45 -6.83 -22.08
C GLU A 132 16.64 -5.30 -21.88
N ALA A 133 15.86 -4.68 -20.99
CA ALA A 133 15.94 -3.26 -20.65
C ALA A 133 17.17 -2.90 -19.80
N GLU A 134 17.57 -3.78 -18.87
CA GLU A 134 18.83 -3.67 -18.11
C GLU A 134 20.03 -3.69 -19.08
N LEU A 135 20.04 -4.62 -20.05
CA LEU A 135 21.09 -4.70 -21.08
C LEU A 135 21.10 -3.47 -22.01
N ALA A 136 19.92 -2.93 -22.34
CA ALA A 136 19.77 -1.70 -23.10
C ALA A 136 20.09 -0.42 -22.29
N LYS A 137 20.26 -0.54 -20.96
CA LYS A 137 20.46 0.55 -20.01
C LYS A 137 19.31 1.56 -19.96
N THR A 138 18.09 1.10 -20.24
CA THR A 138 16.86 1.91 -20.09
C THR A 138 16.25 1.82 -18.69
N ILE A 139 16.70 0.86 -17.88
CA ILE A 139 16.45 0.72 -16.44
C ILE A 139 17.77 0.38 -15.70
N PRO A 140 17.88 0.55 -14.37
CA PRO A 140 19.11 0.22 -13.64
C PRO A 140 19.33 -1.29 -13.53
N GLU A 141 20.59 -1.69 -13.36
CA GLU A 141 20.97 -3.09 -13.13
C GLU A 141 20.50 -3.60 -11.74
N ASN A 142 20.21 -4.90 -11.63
CA ASN A 142 19.82 -5.58 -10.38
C ASN A 142 18.43 -5.17 -9.83
N ILE A 143 17.44 -4.98 -10.70
CA ILE A 143 16.04 -4.74 -10.28
C ILE A 143 15.51 -5.96 -9.49
N SER A 144 14.96 -5.69 -8.30
CA SER A 144 14.15 -6.67 -7.55
C SER A 144 12.72 -6.69 -8.08
N LEU A 145 12.13 -7.87 -8.27
CA LEU A 145 10.76 -8.03 -8.78
C LEU A 145 9.93 -8.92 -7.84
N GLU A 146 8.82 -8.35 -7.36
CA GLU A 146 7.78 -9.07 -6.62
C GLU A 146 6.47 -9.10 -7.42
N VAL A 147 5.93 -10.29 -7.66
CA VAL A 147 4.62 -10.47 -8.32
C VAL A 147 3.69 -11.22 -7.40
N SER A 148 2.51 -10.66 -7.13
CA SER A 148 1.53 -11.20 -6.18
C SER A 148 0.09 -10.98 -6.64
N SER A 149 -0.88 -11.26 -5.77
CA SER A 149 -2.31 -11.05 -6.05
C SER A 149 -2.91 -9.92 -5.19
N PRO A 150 -4.11 -9.40 -5.52
CA PRO A 150 -4.78 -8.37 -4.73
C PRO A 150 -5.32 -8.85 -3.37
N GLY A 151 -5.26 -10.16 -3.09
CA GLY A 151 -5.83 -10.74 -1.87
C GLY A 151 -7.37 -10.80 -1.85
N VAL A 152 -7.90 -11.04 -0.64
CA VAL A 152 -9.33 -11.28 -0.38
C VAL A 152 -10.09 -9.98 -0.10
N GLU A 153 -9.48 -9.03 0.60
CA GLU A 153 -10.08 -7.74 0.99
C GLU A 153 -9.72 -6.59 0.04
N ARG A 154 -9.46 -6.91 -1.24
CA ARG A 154 -9.06 -5.92 -2.26
C ARG A 154 -10.03 -4.75 -2.35
N VAL A 155 -9.49 -3.58 -2.71
CA VAL A 155 -10.25 -2.39 -3.04
C VAL A 155 -10.97 -2.58 -4.39
N ILE A 156 -12.14 -1.96 -4.51
CA ILE A 156 -13.04 -2.03 -5.67
C ILE A 156 -12.94 -0.69 -6.39
N ARG A 157 -12.54 -0.70 -7.68
CA ARG A 157 -12.53 0.49 -8.52
C ARG A 157 -13.98 0.91 -8.79
N VAL A 158 -14.36 2.11 -8.36
CA VAL A 158 -15.72 2.63 -8.48
C VAL A 158 -15.85 3.44 -9.77
N PRO A 159 -16.81 3.13 -10.68
CA PRO A 159 -17.79 2.04 -10.64
C PRO A 159 -17.33 0.76 -11.39
N GLN A 160 -16.12 0.72 -11.95
CA GLN A 160 -15.67 -0.26 -12.95
C GLN A 160 -15.76 -1.72 -12.47
N ASP A 161 -15.47 -1.98 -11.19
CA ASP A 161 -15.48 -3.32 -10.60
C ASP A 161 -16.85 -3.75 -10.05
N PHE A 162 -17.84 -2.85 -10.01
CA PHE A 162 -19.14 -3.14 -9.37
C PHE A 162 -19.85 -4.34 -9.99
N ASP A 163 -19.91 -4.45 -11.32
CA ASP A 163 -20.60 -5.57 -11.97
C ASP A 163 -20.01 -6.95 -11.63
N ARG A 164 -18.71 -6.99 -11.35
CA ARG A 164 -17.96 -8.21 -11.01
C ARG A 164 -18.19 -8.63 -9.56
N PHE A 165 -18.25 -7.68 -8.63
CA PHE A 165 -18.31 -7.94 -7.19
C PHE A 165 -19.63 -7.61 -6.50
N LYS A 166 -20.67 -7.12 -7.22
CA LYS A 166 -21.99 -6.71 -6.67
C LYS A 166 -22.67 -7.69 -5.69
N GLU A 167 -22.46 -8.98 -5.86
CA GLU A 167 -23.01 -10.04 -4.99
C GLU A 167 -22.26 -10.19 -3.65
N ARG A 168 -21.10 -9.54 -3.48
CA ARG A 168 -20.30 -9.61 -2.25
C ARG A 168 -20.68 -8.51 -1.27
N PRO A 169 -20.59 -8.77 0.05
CA PRO A 169 -20.55 -7.70 1.03
C PRO A 169 -19.28 -6.87 0.83
N MET A 170 -19.39 -5.56 0.99
CA MET A 170 -18.31 -4.59 0.85
C MET A 170 -18.26 -3.72 2.10
N TYR A 171 -17.05 -3.46 2.61
CA TYR A 171 -16.82 -2.37 3.53
C TYR A 171 -16.73 -1.08 2.71
N VAL A 172 -17.55 -0.08 3.07
CA VAL A 172 -17.65 1.20 2.35
C VAL A 172 -17.42 2.32 3.36
N LYS A 173 -16.42 3.17 3.07
CA LYS A 173 -16.14 4.44 3.75
C LYS A 173 -16.57 5.58 2.82
N TYR A 174 -17.39 6.50 3.29
CA TYR A 174 -18.01 7.56 2.49
C TYR A 174 -18.24 8.83 3.31
N ILE A 175 -18.30 9.97 2.64
CA ILE A 175 -18.66 11.25 3.24
C ILE A 175 -20.17 11.48 3.12
N THR A 176 -20.75 12.06 4.17
CA THR A 176 -22.08 12.65 4.19
C THR A 176 -22.02 14.12 4.54
N GLU A 177 -22.75 14.96 3.83
CA GLU A 177 -22.93 16.37 4.20
C GLU A 177 -24.03 16.51 5.26
N VAL A 178 -23.74 17.20 6.36
CA VAL A 178 -24.74 17.57 7.36
C VAL A 178 -25.36 18.92 6.97
N ALA A 179 -26.60 18.86 6.47
CA ALA A 179 -27.30 19.96 5.80
C ALA A 179 -27.35 21.30 6.56
N ASP A 180 -27.30 21.28 7.90
CA ASP A 180 -27.43 22.48 8.74
C ASP A 180 -26.09 23.11 9.19
N ALA A 181 -24.94 22.51 8.86
CA ALA A 181 -23.64 22.94 9.40
C ALA A 181 -22.53 23.14 8.36
N GLY A 182 -22.71 22.69 7.11
CA GLY A 182 -21.62 22.67 6.11
C GLY A 182 -20.46 21.74 6.50
N MET A 183 -20.65 20.88 7.51
CA MET A 183 -19.66 19.92 7.98
C MET A 183 -19.87 18.59 7.27
N SER A 184 -18.83 18.11 6.62
CA SER A 184 -18.73 16.77 6.05
C SER A 184 -18.32 15.77 7.14
N THR A 185 -19.12 14.72 7.38
CA THR A 185 -18.76 13.63 8.28
C THR A 185 -18.41 12.39 7.50
N GLU A 186 -17.22 11.83 7.74
CA GLU A 186 -16.87 10.49 7.26
C GLU A 186 -17.68 9.44 8.04
N THR A 187 -18.25 8.48 7.33
CA THR A 187 -19.07 7.39 7.86
C THR A 187 -18.66 6.09 7.16
N ASP A 188 -18.77 4.97 7.86
CA ASP A 188 -18.50 3.66 7.30
C ASP A 188 -19.61 2.64 7.56
N GLY A 189 -19.51 1.50 6.88
CA GLY A 189 -20.41 0.37 7.08
C GLY A 189 -20.14 -0.78 6.15
N ILE A 190 -20.75 -1.93 6.45
CA ILE A 190 -20.68 -3.12 5.60
C ILE A 190 -22.01 -3.27 4.87
N PHE A 191 -21.96 -3.07 3.56
CA PHE A 191 -23.12 -3.00 2.69
C PHE A 191 -23.06 -4.08 1.61
N ARG A 192 -24.21 -4.31 0.98
CA ARG A 192 -24.30 -4.96 -0.33
C ARG A 192 -24.70 -3.89 -1.35
N LEU A 193 -24.19 -4.00 -2.56
CA LEU A 193 -24.66 -3.16 -3.66
C LEU A 193 -26.12 -3.56 -4.00
N VAL A 194 -26.98 -2.58 -4.25
CA VAL A 194 -28.36 -2.79 -4.70
C VAL A 194 -28.49 -2.45 -6.18
N SER A 195 -27.91 -1.32 -6.56
CA SER A 195 -27.88 -0.77 -7.92
C SER A 195 -26.82 0.32 -8.00
N PHE A 196 -26.34 0.60 -9.20
CA PHE A 196 -25.53 1.77 -9.50
C PHE A 196 -25.95 2.33 -10.86
N ASP A 197 -25.69 3.61 -11.06
CA ASP A 197 -26.14 4.38 -12.21
C ASP A 197 -25.02 5.31 -12.67
N LEU A 198 -24.65 5.19 -13.93
CA LEU A 198 -23.57 5.96 -14.56
C LEU A 198 -24.05 7.32 -15.08
N GLU A 199 -25.37 7.52 -15.26
CA GLU A 199 -25.94 8.81 -15.66
C GLU A 199 -26.00 9.76 -14.46
N THR A 200 -26.46 9.25 -13.30
CA THR A 200 -26.50 10.03 -12.05
C THR A 200 -25.22 9.94 -11.21
N ASN A 201 -24.20 9.19 -11.68
CA ASN A 201 -22.95 8.90 -10.95
C ASN A 201 -23.18 8.53 -9.48
N SER A 202 -24.12 7.61 -9.24
CA SER A 202 -24.54 7.24 -7.90
C SER A 202 -24.76 5.74 -7.74
N CYS A 203 -24.68 5.27 -6.49
CA CYS A 203 -25.00 3.90 -6.13
C CYS A 203 -25.91 3.83 -4.92
N THR A 204 -26.78 2.82 -4.93
CA THR A 204 -27.67 2.48 -3.83
C THR A 204 -27.13 1.26 -3.11
N TRP A 205 -26.98 1.40 -1.81
CA TRP A 205 -26.51 0.38 -0.87
C TRP A 205 -27.67 -0.16 -0.03
N GLY A 206 -27.53 -1.39 0.44
CA GLY A 206 -28.35 -1.96 1.50
C GLY A 206 -27.48 -2.62 2.55
N LEU A 207 -28.00 -2.87 3.76
CA LEU A 207 -27.23 -3.61 4.76
C LEU A 207 -26.92 -5.03 4.26
N ALA A 208 -25.66 -5.44 4.38
CA ALA A 208 -25.26 -6.83 4.14
C ALA A 208 -25.71 -7.73 5.30
N ASP A 209 -26.09 -8.98 5.01
CA ASP A 209 -26.53 -9.98 6.00
C ASP A 209 -25.34 -10.65 6.72
N VAL A 210 -24.46 -9.83 7.30
CA VAL A 210 -23.22 -10.23 7.99
C VAL A 210 -23.42 -10.21 9.51
N ARG A 211 -22.58 -10.92 10.27
CA ARG A 211 -22.70 -11.10 11.73
C ARG A 211 -22.78 -9.75 12.45
N ILE A 212 -21.85 -8.85 12.16
CA ILE A 212 -21.76 -7.52 12.77
C ILE A 212 -22.99 -6.63 12.51
N ASN A 213 -23.65 -6.76 11.35
CA ASN A 213 -24.91 -6.06 11.06
C ASN A 213 -26.13 -6.70 11.73
N ARG A 214 -26.14 -8.02 11.84
CA ARG A 214 -27.18 -8.80 12.55
C ARG A 214 -27.15 -8.54 14.06
N GLU A 215 -25.97 -8.50 14.66
CA GLU A 215 -25.78 -8.34 16.11
C GLU A 215 -26.33 -7.02 16.67
N LYS A 216 -26.43 -5.96 15.84
CA LYS A 216 -27.14 -4.71 16.15
C LYS A 216 -28.63 -4.90 16.52
N ALA A 217 -29.24 -6.05 16.16
CA ALA A 217 -30.60 -6.43 16.54
C ALA A 217 -30.66 -7.53 17.65
N GLY A 218 -29.50 -7.98 18.14
CA GLY A 218 -29.31 -9.04 19.13
C GLY A 218 -28.59 -10.27 18.56
N LYS A 219 -27.68 -10.85 19.34
CA LYS A 219 -26.83 -11.99 18.95
C LYS A 219 -27.66 -13.17 18.42
N GLY A 220 -27.26 -13.69 17.25
CA GLY A 220 -27.91 -14.84 16.60
C GLY A 220 -29.27 -14.57 15.95
N ARG A 221 -29.78 -13.33 15.96
CA ARG A 221 -31.04 -12.99 15.28
C ARG A 221 -30.79 -12.68 13.78
N PRO A 222 -31.70 -13.08 12.88
CA PRO A 222 -31.65 -12.64 11.48
C PRO A 222 -31.97 -11.15 11.36
N MET A 223 -31.57 -10.51 10.26
CA MET A 223 -31.91 -9.10 10.00
C MET A 223 -33.43 -8.88 10.04
N SER A 224 -33.85 -7.84 10.76
CA SER A 224 -35.22 -7.35 10.83
C SER A 224 -35.71 -6.82 9.47
N LYS A 225 -37.04 -6.69 9.31
CA LYS A 225 -37.64 -6.09 8.10
C LYS A 225 -37.04 -4.71 7.79
N LYS A 226 -36.94 -3.83 8.81
CA LYS A 226 -36.33 -2.50 8.68
C LYS A 226 -34.88 -2.54 8.18
N GLN A 227 -34.06 -3.51 8.63
CA GLN A 227 -32.68 -3.66 8.14
C GLN A 227 -32.62 -4.14 6.69
N ARG A 228 -33.49 -5.08 6.28
CA ARG A 228 -33.56 -5.59 4.90
C ARG A 228 -34.03 -4.52 3.90
N GLU A 229 -34.93 -3.64 4.34
CA GLU A 229 -35.51 -2.55 3.54
C GLU A 229 -34.68 -1.27 3.60
N TRP A 230 -33.74 -1.13 4.53
CA TRP A 230 -32.85 0.04 4.62
C TRP A 230 -32.06 0.25 3.34
N ARG A 231 -31.98 1.50 2.89
CA ARG A 231 -31.20 1.94 1.73
C ARG A 231 -30.42 3.20 2.09
N LEU A 232 -29.26 3.33 1.46
CA LEU A 232 -28.43 4.52 1.42
C LEU A 232 -28.10 4.77 -0.05
N THR A 233 -28.16 6.01 -0.51
CA THR A 233 -27.65 6.39 -1.83
C THR A 233 -26.45 7.30 -1.63
N THR A 234 -25.34 7.00 -2.31
CA THR A 234 -24.14 7.84 -2.32
C THR A 234 -23.77 8.17 -3.76
N PRO A 235 -23.43 9.43 -4.07
CA PRO A 235 -22.62 9.78 -5.24
C PRO A 235 -21.31 8.99 -5.28
N PHE A 236 -20.69 8.83 -6.44
CA PHE A 236 -19.40 8.15 -6.58
C PHE A 236 -18.23 8.96 -5.98
N ASP A 237 -18.28 10.29 -6.06
CA ASP A 237 -17.26 11.20 -5.53
C ASP A 237 -17.27 11.33 -4.00
N SER A 238 -18.41 11.03 -3.36
CA SER A 238 -18.54 10.98 -1.89
C SER A 238 -17.94 9.71 -1.28
N ILE A 239 -17.59 8.70 -2.09
CA ILE A 239 -16.99 7.45 -1.64
C ILE A 239 -15.47 7.63 -1.47
N ARG A 240 -14.94 7.19 -0.33
CA ARG A 240 -13.50 7.25 -0.01
C ARG A 240 -12.80 5.89 -0.17
N LEU A 241 -13.50 4.82 0.20
CA LEU A 241 -12.99 3.45 0.05
C LEU A 241 -14.16 2.50 -0.15
N VAL A 242 -14.05 1.61 -1.12
CA VAL A 242 -14.85 0.38 -1.19
C VAL A 242 -13.87 -0.76 -1.20
N ARG A 243 -13.97 -1.67 -0.24
CA ARG A 243 -13.20 -2.92 -0.27
C ARG A 243 -14.08 -4.11 -0.01
N ILE A 244 -13.67 -5.25 -0.53
CA ILE A 244 -14.37 -6.50 -0.28
C ILE A 244 -14.37 -6.80 1.22
N TYR A 245 -15.54 -7.12 1.78
CA TYR A 245 -15.64 -7.61 3.16
C TYR A 245 -15.49 -9.15 3.21
N SER A 246 -14.80 -9.63 4.24
CA SER A 246 -14.69 -11.04 4.59
C SER A 246 -15.07 -11.27 6.05
N GLU A 247 -15.86 -12.31 6.33
CA GLU A 247 -16.01 -12.85 7.69
C GLU A 247 -14.86 -13.85 7.92
N LEU A 248 -13.66 -13.33 8.22
CA LEU A 248 -12.56 -14.11 8.79
C LEU A 248 -12.77 -14.34 10.30
#